data_AF-A0A6G0WB07-F1
#
_entry.id   AF-A0A6G0WB07-F1
#
_cell.length_a   1.000
_cell.length_b   1.000
_cell.length_c   1.000
_cell.angle_alpha   90.00
_cell.angle_beta   90.00
_cell.angle_gamma   90.00
#
_symmetry.space_group_name_H-M   'P 1'
#
loop_
_entity.id
_entity.type
_entity.pdbx_description
1 polymer ?
#
loop_
_entity_poly.entity_id
_entity_poly.type
_entity_poly.pdbx_seq_one_letter_code
_entity_poly.pdbx_strand_id
1 'polypeptide(L)'
;MQEMELGQKWFEQVKAEKKATRAKHIHFDREDFVRQVKVAIKKPDEQNDAGFVRELKRRRDFAIQVVNDYANFTDDQKLDLLLGLAVDLGSQDMSLLVRSLPTMLQAHLVVQVLSSALGFNPPTDLETYKQVKHGLVPLPEQFFLLVGSVPSGYSFVLQLRSDLFYCLKKFRDKIHEQEMHALSYLDKLMRDLFATQTGVHFKRIDLKPENREVLRVLVKNERVHAMRSWDDLAQRLAGPSRHVFGVFHSAIPLVIVETFLTSFMPTVIDDIIAPCPPDETPVDHPTHGVFYSISNMHVGLRGLNVASHLLFLTINHCSKLYPSIHTWVTLSPIPSFKTWMKQQLSLSLTSNWFTSGQLASIHQVFGIEADAAPKWFFYLLEMPSWIDNAIFAAIAYTVLVKLCTTYLLFERQKTKRIIDPVANFHLQNGAQVESVNFAADMSPSGLAQSFGVMVNYKYSMNIVDTTSISYKRESTVALSPMLLPVVWYTDNAFFRAIRRINNQDIHVLARQYTKGETILRRGQIPDAVYFLCFGSVHVETIPKCILPHGSTFGDIEVVLGEPVRFSVIARELCHVLFVRNKDMQRLLSLAPELKTSYIQCRL
;
A
#
# COMPACT_ATOMS: atom_id res chain seq x y z
N MET A 1 1.58 -41.32 9.18
CA MET A 1 0.34 -40.69 8.72
C MET A 1 0.30 -40.88 7.21
N GLN A 2 -0.66 -41.64 6.67
CA GLN A 2 -0.87 -41.67 5.22
C GLN A 2 -1.04 -40.23 4.73
N GLU A 3 -0.26 -39.82 3.73
CA GLU A 3 -0.41 -38.51 3.10
C GLU A 3 -1.80 -38.44 2.46
N MET A 4 -2.74 -37.82 3.17
CA MET A 4 -4.12 -37.66 2.72
C MET A 4 -4.12 -36.89 1.40
N GLU A 5 -4.71 -37.42 0.34
CA GLU A 5 -4.78 -36.74 -0.96
C GLU A 5 -5.44 -35.35 -0.85
N LEU A 6 -5.01 -34.43 -1.72
CA LEU A 6 -5.64 -33.11 -1.83
C LEU A 6 -7.11 -33.29 -2.26
N GLY A 7 -8.02 -32.63 -1.56
CA GLY A 7 -9.46 -32.75 -1.80
C GLY A 7 -10.29 -32.14 -0.69
N GLN A 8 -11.62 -32.35 -0.74
CA GLN A 8 -12.58 -31.76 0.20
C GLN A 8 -12.23 -32.05 1.68
N LYS A 9 -11.87 -33.29 2.01
CA LYS A 9 -11.48 -33.66 3.39
C LYS A 9 -10.24 -32.91 3.87
N TRP A 10 -9.26 -32.73 3.00
CA TRP A 10 -8.04 -31.97 3.32
C TRP A 10 -8.37 -30.49 3.56
N PHE A 11 -9.21 -29.91 2.71
CA PHE A 11 -9.63 -28.51 2.84
C PHE A 11 -10.36 -28.25 4.16
N GLU A 12 -11.32 -29.12 4.51
CA GLU A 12 -12.06 -29.03 5.77
C GLU A 12 -11.13 -29.17 6.99
N GLN A 13 -10.15 -30.08 6.93
CA GLN A 13 -9.16 -30.22 7.98
C GLN A 13 -8.32 -28.95 8.13
N VAL A 14 -7.84 -28.37 7.03
CA VAL A 14 -7.05 -27.13 7.04
C VAL A 14 -7.84 -25.97 7.65
N LYS A 15 -9.14 -25.88 7.35
CA LYS A 15 -10.04 -24.89 7.97
C LYS A 15 -10.31 -25.16 9.45
N ALA A 16 -10.42 -26.43 9.83
CA ALA A 16 -10.66 -26.86 11.21
C ALA A 16 -9.41 -26.79 12.10
N GLU A 17 -8.21 -26.76 11.50
CA GLU A 17 -6.92 -26.60 12.19
C GLU A 17 -6.86 -25.25 12.93
N LYS A 18 -7.41 -25.22 14.15
CA LYS A 18 -7.09 -24.20 15.14
C LYS A 18 -5.60 -24.31 15.48
N LYS A 19 -4.95 -23.17 15.74
CA LYS A 19 -3.59 -23.12 16.31
C LYS A 19 -3.62 -23.87 17.65
N ALA A 20 -3.27 -25.14 17.64
CA ALA A 20 -3.16 -25.95 18.85
C ALA A 20 -1.85 -25.56 19.55
N THR A 21 -1.87 -24.52 20.38
CA THR A 21 -0.79 -24.21 21.30
C THR A 21 -0.91 -25.14 22.51
N ARG A 22 -0.31 -26.33 22.40
CA ARG A 22 0.11 -27.06 23.60
C ARG A 22 1.36 -26.33 24.12
N ALA A 23 1.15 -25.32 24.96
CA ALA A 23 2.25 -24.56 25.54
C ALA A 23 3.06 -25.51 26.44
N LYS A 24 4.27 -25.88 25.99
CA LYS A 24 5.29 -26.33 26.92
C LYS A 24 5.70 -25.10 27.72
N HIS A 25 5.61 -25.16 29.05
CA HIS A 25 6.03 -24.06 29.90
C HIS A 25 7.57 -23.97 29.86
N ILE A 26 8.10 -23.08 29.02
CA ILE A 26 9.53 -22.80 28.95
C ILE A 26 9.81 -21.59 29.84
N HIS A 27 10.79 -21.72 30.73
CA HIS A 27 11.29 -20.58 31.52
C HIS A 27 12.19 -19.72 30.63
N PHE A 28 11.99 -18.39 30.65
CA PHE A 28 12.81 -17.44 29.91
C PHE A 28 13.34 -16.38 30.88
N ASP A 29 14.65 -16.13 30.82
CA ASP A 29 15.35 -15.11 31.59
C ASP A 29 16.02 -14.13 30.61
N ARG A 30 15.67 -12.86 30.72
CA ARG A 30 16.15 -11.78 29.84
C ARG A 30 17.65 -11.52 29.99
N GLU A 31 18.18 -11.52 31.21
CA GLU A 31 19.60 -11.25 31.46
C GLU A 31 20.47 -12.39 30.95
N ASP A 32 20.01 -13.63 31.19
CA ASP A 32 20.67 -14.82 30.68
C ASP A 32 20.71 -14.86 29.15
N PHE A 33 19.57 -14.56 28.51
CA PHE A 33 19.48 -14.43 27.06
C PHE A 33 20.48 -13.39 26.51
N VAL A 34 20.50 -12.17 27.06
CA VAL A 34 21.43 -11.11 26.62
C VAL A 34 22.88 -11.54 26.76
N ARG A 35 23.23 -12.23 27.85
CA ARG A 35 24.58 -12.78 28.07
C ARG A 35 24.94 -13.82 27.02
N GLN A 36 24.03 -14.77 26.75
CA GLN A 36 24.24 -15.82 25.75
C GLN A 36 24.41 -15.24 24.33
N VAL A 37 23.60 -14.23 23.96
CA VAL A 37 23.72 -13.54 22.66
C VAL A 37 25.09 -12.88 22.50
N LYS A 38 25.58 -12.16 23.51
CA LYS A 38 26.92 -11.54 23.48
C LYS A 38 28.04 -12.56 23.29
N VAL A 39 27.94 -13.71 23.96
CA VAL A 39 28.90 -14.82 23.82
C VAL A 39 28.85 -15.40 22.40
N ALA A 40 27.65 -15.62 21.86
CA ALA A 40 27.47 -16.20 20.52
C ALA A 40 27.97 -15.30 19.38
N ILE A 41 27.92 -13.98 19.56
CA ILE A 41 28.30 -13.01 18.51
C ILE A 41 29.79 -12.69 18.50
N LYS A 42 30.47 -12.73 19.66
CA LYS A 42 31.89 -12.33 19.79
C LYS A 42 32.74 -13.05 18.73
N LYS A 43 33.44 -12.33 17.84
CA LYS A 43 34.28 -12.98 16.81
C LYS A 43 35.42 -13.76 17.48
N PRO A 44 35.80 -14.94 16.97
CA PRO A 44 37.02 -15.61 17.42
C PRO A 44 38.21 -14.75 17.00
N ASP A 45 39.06 -14.42 17.97
CA ASP A 45 40.42 -14.00 17.67
C ASP A 45 41.14 -15.26 17.12
N GLU A 46 41.74 -15.14 15.94
CA GLU A 46 42.54 -16.16 15.23
C GLU A 46 41.78 -17.14 14.29
N GLN A 47 42.18 -17.11 13.02
CA GLN A 47 41.48 -17.71 11.88
C GLN A 47 41.93 -19.14 11.53
N ASN A 48 42.75 -19.83 12.34
CA ASN A 48 43.35 -21.12 11.96
C ASN A 48 43.43 -22.14 13.12
N ASP A 49 42.29 -22.59 13.66
CA ASP A 49 42.33 -23.72 14.61
C ASP A 49 41.08 -24.62 14.57
N ALA A 50 41.23 -25.89 14.96
CA ALA A 50 40.14 -26.88 15.02
C ALA A 50 38.99 -26.46 15.97
N GLY A 51 39.27 -25.54 16.90
CA GLY A 51 38.29 -24.89 17.76
C GLY A 51 37.26 -24.03 17.00
N PHE A 52 37.60 -23.50 15.82
CA PHE A 52 36.74 -22.63 15.02
C PHE A 52 35.44 -23.33 14.58
N VAL A 53 35.55 -24.59 14.12
CA VAL A 53 34.39 -25.39 13.67
C VAL A 53 33.46 -25.72 14.85
N ARG A 54 34.04 -26.04 16.01
CA ARG A 54 33.28 -26.33 17.24
C ARG A 54 32.51 -25.12 17.73
N GLU A 55 33.14 -23.94 17.65
CA GLU A 55 32.54 -22.68 18.06
C GLU A 55 31.45 -22.20 17.08
N LEU A 56 31.65 -22.36 15.77
CA LEU A 56 30.60 -22.15 14.76
C LEU A 56 29.38 -23.03 15.00
N LYS A 57 29.60 -24.32 15.29
CA LYS A 57 28.53 -25.26 15.61
C LYS A 57 27.75 -24.82 16.84
N ARG A 58 28.44 -24.47 17.93
CA ARG A 58 27.83 -23.98 19.17
C ARG A 58 26.91 -22.77 18.95
N ARG A 59 27.34 -21.81 18.12
CA ARG A 59 26.54 -20.60 17.80
C ARG A 59 25.27 -20.94 17.02
N ARG A 60 25.38 -21.85 16.06
CA ARG A 60 24.22 -22.33 15.28
C ARG A 60 23.27 -23.13 16.16
N ASP A 61 23.78 -23.98 17.04
CA ASP A 61 22.97 -24.76 17.99
C ASP A 61 22.20 -23.82 18.93
N PHE A 62 22.85 -22.77 19.45
CA PHE A 62 22.18 -21.72 20.23
C PHE A 62 21.06 -21.02 19.44
N ALA A 63 21.34 -20.60 18.21
CA ALA A 63 20.32 -19.95 17.37
C ALA A 63 19.14 -20.87 17.06
N ILE A 64 19.39 -22.17 16.78
CA ILE A 64 18.34 -23.18 16.59
C ILE A 64 17.50 -23.35 17.86
N GLN A 65 18.13 -23.39 19.03
CA GLN A 65 17.44 -23.50 20.31
C GLN A 65 16.51 -22.30 20.53
N VAL A 66 17.00 -21.07 20.35
CA VAL A 66 16.18 -19.85 20.50
C VAL A 66 14.97 -19.88 19.56
N VAL A 67 15.16 -20.26 18.29
CA VAL A 67 14.06 -20.35 17.31
C VAL A 67 13.00 -21.37 17.73
N ASN A 68 13.41 -22.52 18.26
CA ASN A 68 12.49 -23.57 18.70
C ASN A 68 11.75 -23.19 20.00
N ASP A 69 12.47 -22.58 20.95
CA ASP A 69 11.91 -22.21 22.26
C ASP A 69 10.89 -21.08 22.10
N TYR A 70 11.15 -20.11 21.21
CA TYR A 70 10.29 -18.96 20.95
C TYR A 70 8.85 -19.33 20.58
N ALA A 71 8.65 -20.46 19.91
CA ALA A 71 7.31 -20.94 19.54
C ALA A 71 6.40 -21.21 20.75
N ASN A 72 6.98 -21.41 21.93
CA ASN A 72 6.27 -21.68 23.18
C ASN A 72 6.23 -20.49 24.15
N PHE A 73 6.78 -19.34 23.77
CA PHE A 73 6.83 -18.17 24.65
C PHE A 73 5.45 -17.55 24.87
N THR A 74 5.20 -17.13 26.10
CA THR A 74 4.07 -16.26 26.46
C THR A 74 4.25 -14.85 25.91
N ASP A 75 3.17 -14.07 25.85
CA ASP A 75 3.23 -12.69 25.36
C ASP A 75 4.18 -11.80 26.17
N ASP A 76 4.25 -11.99 27.50
CA ASP A 76 5.18 -11.26 28.37
C ASP A 76 6.64 -11.68 28.09
N GLN A 77 6.94 -12.97 27.94
CA GLN A 77 8.29 -13.44 27.58
C GLN A 77 8.75 -12.96 26.21
N LYS A 78 7.82 -12.83 25.24
CA LYS A 78 8.12 -12.24 23.94
C LYS A 78 8.48 -10.77 24.06
N LEU A 79 7.78 -10.02 24.90
CA LEU A 79 8.12 -8.62 25.19
C LEU A 79 9.50 -8.52 25.84
N ASP A 80 9.81 -9.38 26.82
CA ASP A 80 11.12 -9.39 27.48
C ASP A 80 12.27 -9.70 26.51
N LEU A 81 12.08 -10.64 25.59
CA LEU A 81 13.06 -10.93 24.53
C LEU A 81 13.24 -9.72 23.61
N LEU A 82 12.15 -9.05 23.21
CA LEU A 82 12.20 -7.85 22.36
C LEU A 82 12.90 -6.68 23.06
N LEU A 83 12.65 -6.47 24.36
CA LEU A 83 13.33 -5.45 25.15
C LEU A 83 14.80 -5.81 25.38
N GLY A 84 15.13 -7.08 25.58
CA GLY A 84 16.52 -7.55 25.64
C GLY A 84 17.31 -7.23 24.36
N LEU A 85 16.68 -7.43 23.20
CA LEU A 85 17.26 -7.08 21.90
C LEU A 85 17.32 -5.56 21.69
N ALA A 86 16.24 -4.83 21.95
CA ALA A 86 16.14 -3.40 21.64
C ALA A 86 16.92 -2.52 22.62
N VAL A 87 16.79 -2.79 23.92
CA VAL A 87 17.32 -1.95 25.00
C VAL A 87 18.68 -2.48 25.44
N ASP A 88 18.77 -3.72 25.94
CA ASP A 88 20.01 -4.16 26.61
C ASP A 88 21.16 -4.40 25.63
N LEU A 89 20.84 -4.91 24.45
CA LEU A 89 21.79 -5.10 23.35
C LEU A 89 21.91 -3.86 22.46
N GLY A 90 20.84 -3.08 22.28
CA GLY A 90 20.83 -1.93 21.37
C GLY A 90 21.33 -0.60 21.97
N SER A 91 21.17 -0.37 23.29
CA SER A 91 21.53 0.90 23.95
C SER A 91 22.99 0.99 24.40
N GLN A 92 23.66 -0.14 24.64
CA GLN A 92 25.03 -0.16 25.14
C GLN A 92 26.06 0.33 24.10
N ASP A 93 25.69 0.39 22.82
CA ASP A 93 26.53 0.88 21.73
C ASP A 93 26.84 2.39 21.81
N MET A 94 25.98 3.22 22.43
CA MET A 94 26.27 4.66 22.56
C MET A 94 27.54 4.93 23.36
N SER A 95 27.89 4.07 24.32
CA SER A 95 29.11 4.22 25.11
C SER A 95 30.39 3.88 24.33
N LEU A 96 30.33 2.91 23.41
CA LEU A 96 31.41 2.58 22.48
C LEU A 96 31.54 3.64 21.39
N LEU A 97 30.41 4.10 20.84
CA LEU A 97 30.33 5.20 19.87
C LEU A 97 30.92 6.49 20.44
N VAL A 98 30.53 6.89 21.65
CA VAL A 98 31.04 8.09 22.34
C VAL A 98 32.52 7.95 22.69
N ARG A 99 33.03 6.74 22.93
CA ARG A 99 34.49 6.50 23.10
C ARG A 99 35.25 6.58 21.77
N SER A 100 34.62 6.24 20.64
CA SER A 100 35.22 6.33 19.29
C SER A 100 35.02 7.68 18.58
N LEU A 101 34.09 8.52 19.04
CA LEU A 101 33.78 9.83 18.46
C LEU A 101 34.93 10.85 18.59
N PRO A 102 35.61 10.96 19.76
CA PRO A 102 36.78 11.83 19.92
C PRO A 102 37.94 11.43 19.00
N THR A 103 38.20 10.13 18.84
CA THR A 103 39.21 9.62 17.91
C THR A 103 38.81 9.85 16.45
N MET A 104 37.53 9.82 16.08
CA MET A 104 37.05 10.20 14.75
C MET A 104 37.23 11.70 14.44
N LEU A 105 36.86 12.59 15.36
CA LEU A 105 37.01 14.04 15.18
C LEU A 105 38.48 14.46 15.15
N GLN A 106 39.32 13.86 15.99
CA GLN A 106 40.76 14.12 15.99
C GLN A 106 41.45 13.53 14.77
N ALA A 107 41.14 12.29 14.36
CA ALA A 107 41.71 11.71 13.15
C ALA A 107 41.30 12.48 11.90
N HIS A 108 40.03 12.90 11.77
CA HIS A 108 39.58 13.59 10.56
C HIS A 108 40.14 15.01 10.45
N LEU A 109 40.16 15.78 11.54
CA LEU A 109 40.64 17.16 11.54
C LEU A 109 42.18 17.24 11.45
N VAL A 110 42.90 16.38 12.19
CA VAL A 110 44.37 16.35 12.16
C VAL A 110 44.88 15.81 10.82
N VAL A 111 44.22 14.80 10.24
CA VAL A 111 44.58 14.29 8.91
C VAL A 111 44.25 15.31 7.84
N GLN A 112 43.09 15.96 7.82
CA GLN A 112 42.79 17.00 6.82
C GLN A 112 43.77 18.19 6.90
N VAL A 113 44.09 18.67 8.10
CA VAL A 113 44.99 19.82 8.29
C VAL A 113 46.43 19.50 7.87
N LEU A 114 46.97 18.32 8.23
CA LEU A 114 48.30 17.89 7.78
C LEU A 114 48.36 17.59 6.27
N SER A 115 47.30 17.02 5.71
CA SER A 115 47.18 16.68 4.28
C SER A 115 47.11 17.93 3.40
N SER A 116 46.33 18.94 3.81
CA SER A 116 46.27 20.23 3.14
C SER A 116 47.57 21.02 3.29
N ALA A 117 48.26 20.92 4.44
CA ALA A 117 49.55 21.58 4.66
C ALA A 117 50.72 20.95 3.87
N LEU A 118 50.64 19.66 3.54
CA LEU A 118 51.69 18.92 2.83
C LEU A 118 51.39 18.68 1.34
N GLY A 119 50.25 19.15 0.83
CA GLY A 119 49.88 19.04 -0.60
C GLY A 119 49.54 17.62 -1.07
N PHE A 120 49.37 16.67 -0.13
CA PHE A 120 48.99 15.28 -0.41
C PHE A 120 47.55 15.03 0.03
N ASN A 121 46.72 14.46 -0.85
CA ASN A 121 45.41 13.93 -0.49
C ASN A 121 45.62 12.46 -0.05
N PRO A 122 45.60 12.10 1.26
CA PRO A 122 45.94 10.75 1.66
C PRO A 122 44.82 9.78 1.27
N PRO A 123 45.15 8.53 0.93
CA PRO A 123 44.14 7.48 0.92
C PRO A 123 43.63 7.34 2.35
N THR A 124 42.35 7.57 2.58
CA THR A 124 41.68 7.17 3.82
C THR A 124 42.03 5.71 4.09
N ASP A 125 42.72 5.42 5.20
CA ASP A 125 43.09 4.05 5.54
C ASP A 125 41.82 3.19 5.60
N LEU A 126 41.75 2.23 4.67
CA LEU A 126 40.59 1.37 4.48
C LEU A 126 40.32 0.53 5.73
N GLU A 127 41.37 0.19 6.50
CA GLU A 127 41.23 -0.61 7.73
C GLU A 127 40.57 0.20 8.85
N THR A 128 40.92 1.46 9.01
CA THR A 128 40.22 2.37 9.94
C THR A 128 38.73 2.50 9.57
N TYR A 129 38.39 2.64 8.29
CA TYR A 129 36.99 2.69 7.86
C TYR A 129 36.24 1.37 8.10
N LYS A 130 36.90 0.22 7.89
CA LYS A 130 36.34 -1.10 8.22
C LYS A 130 36.08 -1.24 9.72
N GLN A 131 37.01 -0.80 10.56
CA GLN A 131 36.85 -0.85 12.02
C GLN A 131 35.70 0.05 12.50
N VAL A 132 35.61 1.28 11.98
CA VAL A 132 34.48 2.18 12.29
C VAL A 132 33.17 1.58 11.81
N LYS A 133 33.10 1.11 10.56
CA LYS A 133 31.90 0.43 10.04
C LYS A 133 31.52 -0.76 10.92
N HIS A 134 32.48 -1.59 11.35
CA HIS A 134 32.22 -2.73 12.22
C HIS A 134 31.74 -2.32 13.62
N GLY A 135 32.28 -1.24 14.20
CA GLY A 135 31.85 -0.71 15.50
C GLY A 135 30.46 -0.06 15.48
N LEU A 136 29.97 0.33 14.30
CA LEU A 136 28.63 0.91 14.12
C LEU A 136 27.53 -0.12 13.85
N VAL A 137 27.88 -1.40 13.63
CA VAL A 137 26.90 -2.47 13.40
C VAL A 137 26.31 -2.90 14.75
N PRO A 138 25.01 -2.64 15.01
CA PRO A 138 24.39 -2.98 16.28
C PRO A 138 24.48 -4.47 16.59
N LEU A 139 24.68 -4.84 17.87
CA LEU A 139 24.68 -6.25 18.28
C LEU A 139 23.41 -7.02 17.86
N PRO A 140 22.19 -6.44 17.91
CA PRO A 140 21.00 -7.09 17.37
C PRO A 140 21.11 -7.44 15.89
N GLU A 141 21.81 -6.64 15.09
CA GLU A 141 22.05 -6.95 13.67
C GLU A 141 22.87 -8.22 13.51
N GLN A 142 23.95 -8.34 14.27
CA GLN A 142 24.81 -9.52 14.27
C GLN A 142 24.07 -10.77 14.77
N PHE A 143 23.19 -10.62 15.76
CA PHE A 143 22.30 -11.69 16.22
C PHE A 143 21.39 -12.17 15.08
N PHE A 144 20.73 -11.26 14.37
CA PHE A 144 19.83 -11.65 13.28
C PHE A 144 20.56 -12.24 12.08
N LEU A 145 21.79 -11.82 11.79
CA LEU A 145 22.63 -12.47 10.79
C LEU A 145 22.97 -13.93 11.18
N LEU A 146 23.27 -14.17 12.46
CA LEU A 146 23.47 -15.53 12.99
C LEU A 146 22.18 -16.36 12.87
N VAL A 147 21.04 -15.80 13.27
CA VAL A 147 19.74 -16.48 13.16
C VAL A 147 19.36 -16.75 11.69
N GLY A 148 19.63 -15.82 10.78
CA GLY A 148 19.41 -16.02 9.34
C GLY A 148 20.23 -17.16 8.73
N SER A 149 21.32 -17.58 9.39
CA SER A 149 22.15 -18.70 8.94
C SER A 149 21.56 -20.09 9.27
N VAL A 150 20.56 -20.18 10.15
CA VAL A 150 19.96 -21.45 10.60
C VAL A 150 18.61 -21.74 9.92
N PRO A 151 18.19 -23.02 9.83
CA PRO A 151 16.86 -23.36 9.32
C PRO A 151 15.75 -22.62 10.09
N SER A 152 14.72 -22.17 9.38
CA SER A 152 13.59 -21.41 9.95
C SER A 152 13.95 -20.04 10.58
N GLY A 153 15.21 -19.58 10.48
CA GLY A 153 15.64 -18.29 11.03
C GLY A 153 14.86 -17.10 10.46
N TYR A 154 14.59 -17.09 9.15
CA TYR A 154 13.81 -16.03 8.53
C TYR A 154 12.34 -16.04 8.96
N SER A 155 11.74 -17.22 9.09
CA SER A 155 10.40 -17.37 9.66
C SER A 155 10.35 -16.80 11.08
N PHE A 156 11.38 -17.05 11.89
CA PHE A 156 11.49 -16.49 13.23
C PHE A 156 11.57 -14.96 13.20
N VAL A 157 12.40 -14.35 12.36
CA VAL A 157 12.50 -12.87 12.28
C VAL A 157 11.16 -12.25 11.85
N LEU A 158 10.49 -12.86 10.87
CA LEU A 158 9.16 -12.41 10.44
C LEU A 158 8.13 -12.53 11.57
N GLN A 159 8.11 -13.67 12.28
CA GLN A 159 7.22 -13.91 13.42
C GLN A 159 7.51 -12.93 14.56
N LEU A 160 8.79 -12.72 14.91
CA LEU A 160 9.23 -11.77 15.93
C LEU A 160 8.77 -10.35 15.60
N ARG A 161 8.86 -9.95 14.33
CA ARG A 161 8.39 -8.64 13.86
C ARG A 161 6.86 -8.51 13.92
N SER A 162 6.12 -9.58 13.63
CA SER A 162 4.67 -9.63 13.82
C SER A 162 4.29 -9.50 15.30
N ASP A 163 5.01 -10.22 16.16
CA ASP A 163 4.77 -10.24 17.61
C ASP A 163 5.18 -8.91 18.24
N LEU A 164 6.21 -8.23 17.74
CA LEU A 164 6.56 -6.86 18.12
C LEU A 164 5.39 -5.91 17.91
N PHE A 165 4.77 -5.92 16.73
CA PHE A 165 3.60 -5.08 16.45
C PHE A 165 2.43 -5.39 17.40
N TYR A 166 2.19 -6.66 17.71
CA TYR A 166 1.16 -7.07 18.65
C TYR A 166 1.48 -6.63 20.10
N CYS A 167 2.72 -6.83 20.56
CA CYS A 167 3.18 -6.44 21.90
C CYS A 167 3.08 -4.92 22.10
N LEU A 168 3.46 -4.11 21.10
CA LEU A 168 3.31 -2.65 21.15
C LEU A 168 1.85 -2.21 21.32
N LYS A 169 0.89 -2.98 20.75
CA LYS A 169 -0.54 -2.70 20.92
C LYS A 169 -1.06 -3.15 22.28
N LYS A 170 -0.66 -4.34 22.74
CA LYS A 170 -1.14 -4.97 23.98
C LYS A 170 -0.56 -4.34 25.24
N PHE A 171 0.73 -4.03 25.24
CA PHE A 171 1.47 -3.56 26.42
C PHE A 171 1.81 -2.07 26.36
N ARG A 172 1.08 -1.30 25.53
CA ARG A 172 1.35 0.13 25.30
C ARG A 172 1.52 0.94 26.60
N ASP A 173 0.73 0.64 27.62
CA ASP A 173 0.75 1.39 28.89
C ASP A 173 1.90 0.97 29.83
N LYS A 174 2.54 -0.18 29.58
CA LYS A 174 3.67 -0.69 30.38
C LYS A 174 5.04 -0.27 29.84
N ILE A 175 5.12 0.12 28.56
CA ILE A 175 6.39 0.40 27.88
C ILE A 175 6.72 1.88 28.01
N HIS A 176 7.91 2.21 28.50
CA HIS A 176 8.37 3.59 28.61
C HIS A 176 8.69 4.20 27.24
N GLU A 177 8.66 5.53 27.12
CA GLU A 177 8.90 6.22 25.84
C GLU A 177 10.27 5.87 25.21
N GLN A 178 11.32 5.77 26.01
CA GLN A 178 12.65 5.37 25.55
C GLN A 178 12.68 3.93 24.98
N GLU A 179 11.97 3.01 25.63
CA GLU A 179 11.83 1.63 25.16
C GLU A 179 11.02 1.56 23.86
N MET A 180 9.97 2.38 23.74
CA MET A 180 9.18 2.51 22.50
C MET A 180 10.06 2.95 21.33
N HIS A 181 10.97 3.91 21.55
CA HIS A 181 11.93 4.35 20.53
C HIS A 181 12.92 3.24 20.15
N ALA A 182 13.47 2.53 21.14
CA ALA A 182 14.38 1.41 20.91
C ALA A 182 13.70 0.27 20.11
N LEU A 183 12.47 -0.08 20.47
CA LEU A 183 11.66 -1.08 19.77
C LEU A 183 11.32 -0.64 18.34
N SER A 184 11.07 0.65 18.11
CA SER A 184 10.88 1.18 16.76
C SER A 184 12.15 1.10 15.91
N TYR A 185 13.33 1.26 16.51
CA TYR A 185 14.60 1.06 15.82
C TYR A 185 14.82 -0.43 15.50
N LEU A 186 14.51 -1.33 16.43
CA LEU A 186 14.57 -2.77 16.21
C LEU A 186 13.64 -3.22 15.07
N ASP A 187 12.42 -2.69 14.97
CA ASP A 187 11.52 -2.94 13.83
C ASP A 187 12.16 -2.54 12.49
N LYS A 188 12.78 -1.36 12.45
CA LYS A 188 13.48 -0.87 11.26
C LYS A 188 14.66 -1.78 10.90
N LEU A 189 15.44 -2.21 11.88
CA LEU A 189 16.59 -3.09 11.68
C LEU A 189 16.16 -4.46 11.14
N MET A 190 15.14 -5.10 11.74
CA MET A 190 14.60 -6.37 11.23
C MET A 190 14.05 -6.23 9.81
N ARG A 191 13.38 -5.11 9.50
CA ARG A 191 12.89 -4.82 8.15
C ARG A 191 14.03 -4.68 7.14
N ASP A 192 15.03 -3.87 7.45
CA ASP A 192 16.12 -3.55 6.53
C ASP A 192 17.02 -4.79 6.31
N LEU A 193 17.21 -5.64 7.34
CA LEU A 193 17.85 -6.94 7.20
C LEU A 193 17.09 -7.88 6.28
N PHE A 194 15.77 -7.98 6.42
CA PHE A 194 14.98 -8.81 5.52
C PHE A 194 14.98 -8.26 4.08
N ALA A 195 14.99 -6.93 3.91
CA ALA A 195 15.01 -6.28 2.60
C ALA A 195 16.32 -6.51 1.82
N THR A 196 17.44 -6.71 2.54
CA THR A 196 18.78 -6.88 1.95
C THR A 196 19.12 -8.36 1.68
N GLN A 197 18.24 -9.29 2.02
CA GLN A 197 18.45 -10.71 1.80
C GLN A 197 18.17 -11.14 0.35
N THR A 198 19.00 -12.07 -0.11
CA THR A 198 18.89 -12.69 -1.44
C THR A 198 18.07 -13.99 -1.36
N GLY A 199 17.65 -14.53 -2.50
CA GLY A 199 16.90 -15.80 -2.54
C GLY A 199 15.38 -15.66 -2.59
N VAL A 200 14.91 -14.51 -3.07
CA VAL A 200 13.51 -14.29 -3.41
C VAL A 200 13.24 -14.86 -4.81
N HIS A 201 12.26 -15.75 -4.94
CA HIS A 201 11.92 -16.45 -6.18
C HIS A 201 10.46 -16.23 -6.57
N PHE A 202 10.22 -15.97 -7.84
CA PHE A 202 8.89 -15.88 -8.45
C PHE A 202 8.47 -17.25 -8.99
N LYS A 203 7.29 -17.73 -8.61
CA LYS A 203 6.77 -19.04 -9.06
C LYS A 203 5.26 -18.98 -9.28
N ARG A 204 4.78 -19.65 -10.33
CA ARG A 204 3.35 -19.98 -10.50
C ARG A 204 2.97 -21.10 -9.54
N ILE A 205 1.85 -20.95 -8.85
CA ILE A 205 1.31 -21.92 -7.91
C ILE A 205 0.28 -22.77 -8.63
N ASP A 206 0.59 -24.04 -8.84
CA ASP A 206 -0.32 -25.03 -9.42
C ASP A 206 -0.96 -25.89 -8.32
N LEU A 207 -2.13 -26.45 -8.63
CA LEU A 207 -2.82 -27.42 -7.79
C LEU A 207 -2.13 -28.80 -7.86
N LYS A 208 -0.99 -28.94 -7.19
CA LYS A 208 -0.17 -30.18 -7.15
C LYS A 208 0.14 -30.59 -5.70
N PRO A 209 0.30 -31.90 -5.42
CA PRO A 209 0.67 -32.38 -4.08
C PRO A 209 1.93 -31.73 -3.50
N GLU A 210 2.91 -31.40 -4.34
CA GLU A 210 4.15 -30.71 -3.96
C GLU A 210 3.92 -29.34 -3.30
N ASN A 211 2.84 -28.65 -3.67
CA ASN A 211 2.52 -27.31 -3.14
C ASN A 211 1.64 -27.38 -1.87
N ARG A 212 1.41 -28.56 -1.27
CA ARG A 212 0.48 -28.75 -0.14
C ARG A 212 0.64 -27.74 0.99
N GLU A 213 1.85 -27.47 1.46
CA GLU A 213 2.07 -26.50 2.54
C GLU A 213 1.80 -25.07 2.08
N VAL A 214 2.13 -24.72 0.84
CA VAL A 214 1.80 -23.40 0.26
C VAL A 214 0.29 -23.22 0.16
N LEU A 215 -0.43 -24.24 -0.31
CA LEU A 215 -1.89 -24.25 -0.39
C LEU A 215 -2.52 -24.14 1.00
N ARG A 216 -1.95 -24.83 2.00
CA ARG A 216 -2.40 -24.71 3.40
C ARG A 216 -2.28 -23.29 3.91
N VAL A 217 -1.16 -22.62 3.63
CA VAL A 217 -0.92 -21.22 4.01
C VAL A 217 -1.88 -20.29 3.25
N LEU A 218 -2.10 -20.52 1.96
CA LEU A 218 -3.03 -19.74 1.12
C LEU A 218 -4.46 -19.81 1.69
N VAL A 219 -4.99 -21.00 1.93
CA VAL A 219 -6.36 -21.19 2.46
C VAL A 219 -6.55 -20.51 3.82
N LYS A 220 -5.51 -20.50 4.67
CA LYS A 220 -5.56 -19.87 6.00
C LYS A 220 -5.40 -18.35 5.98
N ASN A 221 -4.67 -17.82 5.01
CA ASN A 221 -4.27 -16.41 4.98
C ASN A 221 -4.93 -15.59 3.87
N GLU A 222 -5.85 -16.17 3.09
CA GLU A 222 -6.66 -15.43 2.13
C GLU A 222 -7.61 -14.47 2.87
N ARG A 223 -7.42 -13.16 2.66
CA ARG A 223 -8.06 -12.08 3.43
C ARG A 223 -9.04 -11.24 2.61
N VAL A 224 -8.99 -11.32 1.29
CA VAL A 224 -9.83 -10.53 0.40
C VAL A 224 -11.14 -11.29 0.17
N HIS A 225 -11.03 -12.52 -0.33
CA HIS A 225 -12.18 -13.36 -0.65
C HIS A 225 -11.99 -14.76 -0.08
N ALA A 226 -12.43 -14.96 1.17
CA ALA A 226 -12.27 -16.21 1.89
C ALA A 226 -12.80 -17.40 1.07
N MET A 227 -11.93 -18.39 0.84
CA MET A 227 -12.27 -19.58 0.05
C MET A 227 -13.36 -20.39 0.74
N ARG A 228 -14.42 -20.74 0.03
CA ARG A 228 -15.64 -21.36 0.61
C ARG A 228 -15.53 -22.88 0.68
N SER A 229 -14.97 -23.50 -0.35
CA SER A 229 -14.88 -24.95 -0.53
C SER A 229 -13.56 -25.35 -1.21
N TRP A 230 -13.30 -26.66 -1.30
CA TRP A 230 -12.22 -27.17 -2.15
C TRP A 230 -12.40 -26.78 -3.62
N ASP A 231 -13.63 -26.82 -4.14
CA ASP A 231 -13.90 -26.50 -5.54
C ASP A 231 -13.58 -25.03 -5.85
N ASP A 232 -13.84 -24.11 -4.91
CA ASP A 232 -13.44 -22.70 -5.02
C ASP A 232 -11.91 -22.56 -5.09
N LEU A 233 -11.16 -23.26 -4.23
CA LEU A 233 -9.70 -23.30 -4.30
C LEU A 233 -9.22 -23.89 -5.64
N ALA A 234 -9.77 -25.03 -6.05
CA ALA A 234 -9.39 -25.73 -7.27
C ALA A 234 -9.65 -24.85 -8.50
N GLN A 235 -10.80 -24.19 -8.55
CA GLN A 235 -11.13 -23.24 -9.62
C GLN A 235 -10.16 -22.07 -9.66
N ARG A 236 -9.80 -21.47 -8.54
CA ARG A 236 -8.85 -20.33 -8.53
C ARG A 236 -7.46 -20.69 -9.03
N LEU A 237 -6.99 -21.91 -8.81
CA LEU A 237 -5.65 -22.35 -9.23
C LEU A 237 -5.61 -23.04 -10.60
N ALA A 238 -6.64 -23.80 -10.94
CA ALA A 238 -6.66 -24.68 -12.11
C ALA A 238 -7.82 -24.39 -13.07
N GLY A 239 -8.71 -23.45 -12.74
CA GLY A 239 -9.80 -23.05 -13.61
C GLY A 239 -9.34 -22.28 -14.85
N PRO A 240 -10.24 -22.14 -15.85
CA PRO A 240 -9.93 -21.47 -17.10
C PRO A 240 -9.53 -20.01 -16.85
N SER A 241 -8.52 -19.55 -17.59
CA SER A 241 -8.01 -18.17 -17.52
C SER A 241 -7.55 -17.69 -16.13
N ARG A 242 -7.30 -18.60 -15.19
CA ARG A 242 -6.87 -18.27 -13.83
C ARG A 242 -5.45 -18.67 -13.58
N HIS A 243 -4.71 -17.77 -12.98
CA HIS A 243 -3.33 -18.02 -12.61
C HIS A 243 -3.07 -17.45 -11.23
N VAL A 244 -2.33 -18.21 -10.42
CA VAL A 244 -1.92 -17.77 -9.09
C VAL A 244 -0.40 -17.70 -9.08
N PHE A 245 0.14 -16.56 -8.70
CA PHE A 245 1.58 -16.32 -8.64
C PHE A 245 1.99 -15.97 -7.22
N GLY A 246 3.18 -16.41 -6.84
CA GLY A 246 3.75 -16.13 -5.53
C GLY A 246 5.20 -15.69 -5.62
N VAL A 247 5.57 -14.84 -4.66
CA VAL A 247 6.96 -14.57 -4.34
C VAL A 247 7.33 -15.35 -3.08
N PHE A 248 8.41 -16.11 -3.15
CA PHE A 248 8.86 -17.02 -2.12
C PHE A 248 10.26 -16.62 -1.64
N HIS A 249 10.52 -16.75 -0.35
CA HIS A 249 11.89 -16.83 0.16
C HIS A 249 12.16 -18.28 0.54
N SER A 250 13.03 -18.95 -0.20
CA SER A 250 13.18 -20.41 -0.13
C SER A 250 11.81 -21.10 -0.33
N ALA A 251 11.29 -21.85 0.64
CA ALA A 251 9.97 -22.50 0.57
C ALA A 251 8.81 -21.66 1.17
N ILE A 252 9.10 -20.48 1.73
CA ILE A 252 8.11 -19.69 2.46
C ILE A 252 7.40 -18.73 1.49
N PRO A 253 6.08 -18.81 1.30
CA PRO A 253 5.36 -17.84 0.50
C PRO A 253 5.30 -16.50 1.25
N LEU A 254 5.78 -15.43 0.62
CA LEU A 254 5.76 -14.08 1.19
C LEU A 254 4.47 -13.36 0.82
N VAL A 255 4.17 -13.34 -0.49
CA VAL A 255 2.99 -12.71 -1.06
C VAL A 255 2.46 -13.60 -2.16
N ILE A 256 1.14 -13.70 -2.25
CA ILE A 256 0.43 -14.41 -3.31
C ILE A 256 -0.52 -13.43 -3.99
N VAL A 257 -0.63 -13.57 -5.31
CA VAL A 257 -1.53 -12.79 -6.16
C VAL A 257 -2.34 -13.75 -7.00
N GLU A 258 -3.66 -13.55 -7.00
CA GLU A 258 -4.61 -14.30 -7.82
C GLU A 258 -5.01 -13.42 -9.02
N THR A 259 -4.85 -13.96 -10.24
CA THR A 259 -5.13 -13.26 -11.48
C THR A 259 -6.18 -13.96 -12.33
N PHE A 260 -6.97 -13.16 -13.03
CA PHE A 260 -7.96 -13.58 -14.00
C PHE A 260 -7.70 -12.90 -15.34
N LEU A 261 -7.54 -13.67 -16.40
CA LEU A 261 -7.29 -13.17 -17.76
C LEU A 261 -8.60 -13.13 -18.55
N THR A 262 -8.94 -11.99 -19.13
CA THR A 262 -10.24 -11.81 -19.78
C THR A 262 -10.16 -10.82 -20.94
N SER A 263 -11.24 -10.70 -21.71
CA SER A 263 -11.41 -9.75 -22.81
C SER A 263 -12.06 -8.42 -22.39
N PHE A 264 -12.53 -8.30 -21.14
CA PHE A 264 -13.21 -7.12 -20.60
C PHE A 264 -12.70 -6.73 -19.21
N MET A 265 -13.04 -5.52 -18.73
CA MET A 265 -12.75 -5.09 -17.37
C MET A 265 -13.92 -5.47 -16.44
N PRO A 266 -13.74 -6.40 -15.49
CA PRO A 266 -14.81 -6.82 -14.60
C PRO A 266 -15.12 -5.77 -13.54
N THR A 267 -16.40 -5.61 -13.25
CA THR A 267 -16.92 -4.67 -12.25
C THR A 267 -17.48 -5.38 -11.02
N VAL A 268 -17.87 -6.66 -11.14
CA VAL A 268 -18.46 -7.48 -10.08
C VAL A 268 -17.55 -8.66 -9.77
N ILE A 269 -17.34 -8.96 -8.48
CA ILE A 269 -16.42 -10.03 -8.07
C ILE A 269 -17.01 -11.42 -8.26
N ASP A 270 -18.33 -11.57 -8.13
CA ASP A 270 -18.99 -12.87 -8.30
C ASP A 270 -18.83 -13.38 -9.74
N ASP A 271 -18.74 -12.51 -10.74
CA ASP A 271 -18.39 -12.90 -12.13
C ASP A 271 -17.01 -13.58 -12.22
N ILE A 272 -16.13 -13.32 -11.25
CA ILE A 272 -14.81 -13.94 -11.15
C ILE A 272 -14.86 -15.14 -10.21
N ILE A 273 -15.55 -15.11 -9.06
CA ILE A 273 -15.40 -16.17 -8.04
C ILE A 273 -16.48 -17.25 -8.14
N ALA A 274 -17.62 -16.98 -8.79
CA ALA A 274 -18.70 -17.94 -8.91
C ALA A 274 -18.25 -19.23 -9.61
N PRO A 275 -18.83 -20.40 -9.24
CA PRO A 275 -18.54 -21.67 -9.88
C PRO A 275 -18.59 -21.58 -11.40
N CYS A 276 -17.46 -21.91 -12.01
CA CYS A 276 -17.29 -21.90 -13.45
C CYS A 276 -18.10 -23.07 -14.08
N PRO A 277 -18.91 -22.84 -15.13
CA PRO A 277 -19.58 -23.93 -15.85
C PRO A 277 -18.55 -24.92 -16.43
N PRO A 278 -18.89 -26.22 -16.53
CA PRO A 278 -17.96 -27.24 -17.04
C PRO A 278 -17.43 -26.97 -18.46
N ASP A 279 -18.22 -26.26 -19.27
CA ASP A 279 -17.95 -25.99 -20.69
C ASP A 279 -17.13 -24.69 -20.91
N GLU A 280 -16.79 -23.96 -19.85
CA GLU A 280 -16.06 -22.71 -19.99
C GLU A 280 -14.59 -22.96 -20.38
N THR A 281 -14.22 -22.52 -21.58
CA THR A 281 -12.86 -22.63 -22.09
C THR A 281 -12.03 -21.41 -21.73
N PRO A 282 -10.69 -21.56 -21.56
CA PRO A 282 -9.79 -20.42 -21.42
C PRO A 282 -9.95 -19.43 -22.57
N VAL A 283 -9.72 -18.16 -22.30
CA VAL A 283 -9.75 -17.10 -23.32
C VAL A 283 -8.48 -17.20 -24.16
N ASP A 284 -8.62 -17.41 -25.47
CA ASP A 284 -7.48 -17.57 -26.38
C ASP A 284 -6.63 -16.29 -26.50
N HIS A 285 -7.28 -15.13 -26.58
CA HIS A 285 -6.64 -13.82 -26.77
C HIS A 285 -7.12 -12.82 -25.71
N PRO A 286 -6.68 -12.96 -24.45
CA PRO A 286 -7.06 -12.05 -23.39
C PRO A 286 -6.49 -10.65 -23.67
N THR A 287 -7.27 -9.62 -23.42
CA THR A 287 -6.87 -8.21 -23.58
C THR A 287 -6.64 -7.53 -22.23
N HIS A 288 -7.19 -8.11 -21.16
CA HIS A 288 -7.16 -7.60 -19.79
C HIS A 288 -6.58 -8.65 -18.83
N GLY A 289 -5.63 -8.22 -18.01
CA GLY A 289 -5.16 -8.96 -16.83
C GLY A 289 -5.72 -8.32 -15.57
N VAL A 290 -6.46 -9.11 -14.78
CA VAL A 290 -7.20 -8.63 -13.59
C VAL A 290 -6.59 -9.23 -12.33
N PHE A 291 -6.15 -8.38 -11.42
CA PHE A 291 -5.77 -8.76 -10.05
C PHE A 291 -6.97 -8.65 -9.12
N TYR A 292 -7.54 -9.78 -8.70
CA TYR A 292 -8.72 -9.78 -7.83
C TYR A 292 -8.40 -10.16 -6.37
N SER A 293 -7.23 -10.76 -6.11
CA SER A 293 -6.72 -10.93 -4.74
C SER A 293 -5.22 -10.71 -4.66
N ILE A 294 -4.79 -9.98 -3.63
CA ILE A 294 -3.39 -9.76 -3.28
C ILE A 294 -3.25 -9.97 -1.78
N SER A 295 -2.62 -11.07 -1.39
CA SER A 295 -2.57 -11.50 0.00
C SER A 295 -1.12 -11.54 0.49
N ASN A 296 -0.82 -10.71 1.48
CA ASN A 296 0.42 -10.80 2.26
C ASN A 296 0.31 -11.96 3.24
N MET A 297 1.19 -12.95 3.10
CA MET A 297 1.12 -14.18 3.90
C MET A 297 1.61 -13.98 5.34
N HIS A 298 2.37 -12.92 5.59
CA HIS A 298 2.94 -12.64 6.91
C HIS A 298 2.81 -11.16 7.29
N VAL A 299 2.30 -10.88 8.50
CA VAL A 299 2.16 -9.49 9.02
C VAL A 299 3.52 -8.83 9.23
N GLY A 300 4.53 -9.63 9.60
CA GLY A 300 5.93 -9.20 9.69
C GLY A 300 6.53 -8.67 8.38
N LEU A 301 5.86 -8.82 7.23
CA LEU A 301 6.28 -8.20 5.98
C LEU A 301 5.82 -6.74 5.85
N ARG A 302 5.12 -6.17 6.85
CA ARG A 302 4.61 -4.80 6.79
C ARG A 302 5.71 -3.79 6.42
N GLY A 303 5.44 -2.97 5.41
CA GLY A 303 6.38 -1.95 4.94
C GLY A 303 7.51 -2.47 4.06
N LEU A 304 7.57 -3.77 3.78
CA LEU A 304 8.35 -4.33 2.69
C LEU A 304 7.45 -4.37 1.46
N ASN A 305 7.78 -3.62 0.41
CA ASN A 305 6.97 -3.50 -0.81
C ASN A 305 7.04 -4.76 -1.70
N VAL A 306 7.10 -5.96 -1.11
CA VAL A 306 7.23 -7.24 -1.84
C VAL A 306 6.03 -7.47 -2.75
N ALA A 307 4.82 -7.12 -2.30
CA ALA A 307 3.60 -7.27 -3.08
C ALA A 307 3.60 -6.40 -4.35
N SER A 308 4.19 -5.20 -4.28
CA SER A 308 4.38 -4.32 -5.44
C SER A 308 5.25 -5.00 -6.49
N HIS A 309 6.38 -5.57 -6.06
CA HIS A 309 7.29 -6.27 -6.96
C HIS A 309 6.62 -7.49 -7.61
N LEU A 310 5.86 -8.26 -6.85
CA LEU A 310 5.10 -9.41 -7.38
C LEU A 310 4.09 -8.98 -8.46
N LEU A 311 3.41 -7.85 -8.31
CA LEU A 311 2.52 -7.34 -9.36
C LEU A 311 3.29 -7.14 -10.67
N PHE A 312 4.40 -6.40 -10.64
CA PHE A 312 5.18 -6.12 -11.85
C PHE A 312 5.80 -7.37 -12.46
N LEU A 313 6.28 -8.31 -11.64
CA LEU A 313 6.76 -9.61 -12.11
C LEU A 313 5.64 -10.40 -12.81
N THR A 314 4.43 -10.39 -12.24
CA THR A 314 3.26 -11.05 -12.82
C THR A 314 2.86 -10.42 -14.15
N ILE A 315 2.83 -9.08 -14.22
CA ILE A 315 2.55 -8.33 -15.45
C ILE A 315 3.57 -8.69 -16.53
N ASN A 316 4.86 -8.61 -16.23
CA ASN A 316 5.92 -8.93 -17.18
C ASN A 316 5.87 -10.39 -17.65
N HIS A 317 5.63 -11.33 -16.72
CA HIS A 317 5.50 -12.74 -17.06
C HIS A 317 4.30 -13.01 -17.97
N CYS A 318 3.12 -12.49 -17.61
CA CYS A 318 1.90 -12.70 -18.38
C CYS A 318 1.92 -11.97 -19.71
N SER A 319 2.48 -10.75 -19.81
CA SER A 319 2.61 -10.03 -21.08
C SER A 319 3.56 -10.72 -22.07
N LYS A 320 4.52 -11.52 -21.59
CA LYS A 320 5.35 -12.39 -22.45
C LYS A 320 4.58 -13.59 -22.98
N LEU A 321 3.72 -14.19 -22.14
CA LEU A 321 2.90 -15.34 -22.52
C LEU A 321 1.71 -14.95 -23.40
N TYR A 322 1.13 -13.78 -23.14
CA TYR A 322 -0.07 -13.25 -23.79
C TYR A 322 0.19 -11.81 -24.24
N PRO A 323 0.83 -11.60 -25.41
CA PRO A 323 1.13 -10.27 -25.94
C PRO A 323 -0.12 -9.42 -26.25
N SER A 324 -1.30 -10.04 -26.35
CA SER A 324 -2.58 -9.36 -26.55
C SER A 324 -3.04 -8.54 -25.35
N ILE A 325 -2.51 -8.81 -24.15
CA ILE A 325 -2.89 -8.09 -22.93
C ILE A 325 -2.26 -6.69 -22.94
N HIS A 326 -3.08 -5.67 -23.12
CA HIS A 326 -2.68 -4.26 -23.07
C HIS A 326 -3.19 -3.54 -21.82
N THR A 327 -4.16 -4.10 -21.10
CA THR A 327 -4.75 -3.47 -19.91
C THR A 327 -4.52 -4.33 -18.68
N TRP A 328 -3.93 -3.72 -17.64
CA TRP A 328 -3.79 -4.34 -16.33
C TRP A 328 -4.60 -3.57 -15.31
N VAL A 329 -5.53 -4.25 -14.66
CA VAL A 329 -6.44 -3.66 -13.68
C VAL A 329 -6.53 -4.54 -12.45
N THR A 330 -7.00 -3.98 -11.35
CA THR A 330 -7.40 -4.73 -10.17
C THR A 330 -8.90 -4.71 -10.02
N LEU A 331 -9.48 -5.61 -9.23
CA LEU A 331 -10.81 -5.44 -8.66
C LEU A 331 -10.66 -5.51 -7.14
N SER A 332 -10.54 -4.35 -6.51
CA SER A 332 -10.04 -4.22 -5.13
C SER A 332 -11.16 -3.82 -4.15
N PRO A 333 -11.13 -4.33 -2.90
CA PRO A 333 -12.05 -3.91 -1.85
C PRO A 333 -11.70 -2.52 -1.31
N ILE A 334 -12.62 -1.92 -0.55
CA ILE A 334 -12.46 -0.59 0.06
C ILE A 334 -12.73 -0.67 1.57
N PRO A 335 -11.86 -1.36 2.33
CA PRO A 335 -12.16 -1.86 3.68
C PRO A 335 -12.51 -0.78 4.71
N SER A 336 -12.09 0.47 4.49
CA SER A 336 -12.26 1.56 5.45
C SER A 336 -13.41 2.52 5.10
N PHE A 337 -14.15 2.29 4.02
CA PHE A 337 -15.14 3.24 3.51
C PHE A 337 -16.38 3.38 4.41
N LYS A 338 -16.98 2.27 4.87
CA LYS A 338 -18.11 2.32 5.81
C LYS A 338 -17.76 3.05 7.10
N THR A 339 -16.57 2.77 7.64
CA THR A 339 -16.07 3.42 8.87
C THR A 339 -15.89 4.92 8.65
N TRP A 340 -15.37 5.33 7.50
CA TRP A 340 -15.24 6.74 7.14
C TRP A 340 -16.61 7.43 7.02
N MET A 341 -17.59 6.82 6.33
CA MET A 341 -18.95 7.39 6.24
C MET A 341 -19.60 7.57 7.62
N LYS A 342 -19.42 6.59 8.52
CA LYS A 342 -19.89 6.67 9.91
C LYS A 342 -19.23 7.83 10.67
N GLN A 343 -17.94 8.07 10.45
CA GLN A 343 -17.24 9.21 11.04
C GLN A 343 -17.76 10.55 10.51
N GLN A 344 -18.01 10.67 9.19
CA GLN A 344 -18.60 11.87 8.59
C GLN A 344 -19.96 12.21 9.22
N LEU A 345 -20.82 11.20 9.47
CA LEU A 345 -22.09 11.37 10.19
C LEU A 345 -21.89 11.88 11.61
N SER A 346 -20.96 11.28 12.36
CA SER A 346 -20.69 11.68 13.75
C SER A 346 -20.18 13.12 13.87
N LEU A 347 -19.46 13.61 12.85
CA LEU A 347 -18.93 14.96 12.78
C LEU A 347 -19.89 15.95 12.08
N SER A 348 -21.08 15.50 11.67
CA SER A 348 -22.05 16.29 10.89
C SER A 348 -21.48 16.88 9.59
N LEU A 349 -20.52 16.20 8.97
CA LEU A 349 -19.86 16.59 7.71
C LEU A 349 -20.57 15.97 6.49
N THR A 350 -21.89 16.06 6.43
CA THR A 350 -22.72 15.37 5.42
C THR A 350 -23.40 16.29 4.42
N SER A 351 -23.11 17.59 4.45
CA SER A 351 -23.73 18.60 3.57
C SER A 351 -23.59 18.29 2.08
N ASN A 352 -22.52 17.59 1.68
CA ASN A 352 -22.22 17.30 0.26
C ASN A 352 -22.67 15.91 -0.21
N TRP A 353 -23.30 15.11 0.66
CA TRP A 353 -23.72 13.75 0.31
C TRP A 353 -24.77 13.75 -0.80
N PHE A 354 -25.72 14.67 -0.71
CA PHE A 354 -26.85 14.77 -1.63
C PHE A 354 -26.85 16.10 -2.37
N THR A 355 -27.35 16.10 -3.60
CA THR A 355 -27.72 17.32 -4.31
C THR A 355 -29.11 17.79 -3.85
N SER A 356 -29.43 19.07 -4.07
CA SER A 356 -30.76 19.60 -3.74
C SER A 356 -31.88 18.83 -4.47
N GLY A 357 -31.62 18.37 -5.70
CA GLY A 357 -32.55 17.52 -6.45
C GLY A 357 -32.74 16.14 -5.81
N GLN A 358 -31.66 15.52 -5.31
CA GLN A 358 -31.76 14.25 -4.59
C GLN A 358 -32.54 14.40 -3.27
N LEU A 359 -32.31 15.48 -2.52
CA LEU A 359 -33.05 15.76 -1.29
C LEU A 359 -34.54 15.97 -1.56
N ALA A 360 -34.90 16.69 -2.62
CA ALA A 360 -36.29 16.85 -3.03
C ALA A 360 -36.96 15.51 -3.38
N SER A 361 -36.27 14.65 -4.16
CA SER A 361 -36.76 13.30 -4.48
C SER A 361 -36.90 12.42 -3.25
N ILE A 362 -35.95 12.49 -2.30
CA ILE A 362 -35.99 11.73 -1.04
C ILE A 362 -37.21 12.16 -0.21
N HIS A 363 -37.43 13.47 -0.06
CA HIS A 363 -38.58 13.99 0.65
C HIS A 363 -39.91 13.58 -0.01
N GLN A 364 -40.02 13.68 -1.34
CA GLN A 364 -41.24 13.32 -2.06
C GLN A 364 -41.59 11.83 -1.96
N VAL A 365 -40.60 10.94 -2.07
CA VAL A 365 -40.83 9.48 -2.13
C VAL A 365 -40.88 8.85 -0.74
N PHE A 366 -40.02 9.31 0.18
CA PHE A 366 -39.82 8.66 1.48
C PHE A 366 -40.27 9.51 2.67
N GLY A 367 -40.67 10.77 2.45
CA GLY A 367 -41.11 11.68 3.53
C GLY A 367 -40.00 12.06 4.51
N ILE A 368 -38.74 12.00 4.07
CA ILE A 368 -37.57 12.28 4.91
C ILE A 368 -37.08 13.71 4.67
N GLU A 369 -36.98 14.47 5.76
CA GLU A 369 -36.44 15.83 5.76
C GLU A 369 -34.93 15.87 5.43
N ALA A 370 -34.48 17.01 4.90
CA ALA A 370 -33.12 17.15 4.39
C ALA A 370 -32.02 16.94 5.45
N ASP A 371 -32.30 17.31 6.70
CA ASP A 371 -31.39 17.16 7.85
C ASP A 371 -31.31 15.69 8.34
N ALA A 372 -32.40 14.94 8.23
CA ALA A 372 -32.49 13.53 8.58
C ALA A 372 -31.96 12.59 7.47
N ALA A 373 -31.94 13.05 6.22
CA ALA A 373 -31.59 12.24 5.04
C ALA A 373 -30.25 11.48 5.17
N PRO A 374 -29.13 12.06 5.64
CA PRO A 374 -27.87 11.32 5.79
C PRO A 374 -27.94 10.16 6.79
N LYS A 375 -28.62 10.35 7.93
CA LYS A 375 -28.78 9.30 8.96
C LYS A 375 -29.69 8.19 8.46
N TRP A 376 -30.80 8.56 7.83
CA TRP A 376 -31.75 7.62 7.21
C TRP A 376 -31.08 6.79 6.11
N PHE A 377 -30.33 7.44 5.21
CA PHE A 377 -29.64 6.77 4.12
C PHE A 377 -28.62 5.74 4.64
N PHE A 378 -27.81 6.13 5.63
CA PHE A 378 -26.85 5.21 6.24
C PHE A 378 -27.54 4.03 6.93
N TYR A 379 -28.63 4.28 7.66
CA TYR A 379 -29.42 3.22 8.30
C TYR A 379 -29.95 2.20 7.29
N LEU A 380 -30.51 2.66 6.17
CA LEU A 380 -31.00 1.75 5.13
C LEU A 380 -29.87 0.93 4.50
N LEU A 381 -28.70 1.52 4.25
CA LEU A 381 -27.54 0.78 3.74
C LEU A 381 -27.02 -0.32 4.69
N GLU A 382 -27.38 -0.29 5.97
CA GLU A 382 -27.04 -1.38 6.91
C GLU A 382 -28.01 -2.56 6.83
N MET A 383 -29.13 -2.42 6.14
CA MET A 383 -30.12 -3.50 5.98
C MET A 383 -29.68 -4.46 4.86
N PRO A 384 -29.74 -5.79 5.04
CA PRO A 384 -29.19 -6.76 4.06
C PRO A 384 -29.80 -6.70 2.65
N SER A 385 -31.02 -6.19 2.52
CA SER A 385 -31.81 -6.15 1.27
C SER A 385 -32.04 -4.72 0.77
N TRP A 386 -31.17 -3.78 1.11
CA TRP A 386 -31.32 -2.37 0.71
C TRP A 386 -31.37 -2.18 -0.81
N ILE A 387 -30.78 -3.10 -1.57
CA ILE A 387 -30.70 -3.03 -3.04
C ILE A 387 -32.03 -3.38 -3.73
N ASP A 388 -32.95 -4.07 -3.04
CA ASP A 388 -34.21 -4.54 -3.64
C ASP A 388 -35.17 -3.38 -3.97
N ASN A 389 -35.04 -2.26 -3.26
CA ASN A 389 -35.79 -1.05 -3.57
C ASN A 389 -35.09 -0.28 -4.71
N ALA A 390 -35.63 -0.41 -5.93
CA ALA A 390 -35.06 0.20 -7.14
C ALA A 390 -34.84 1.73 -7.03
N ILE A 391 -35.76 2.45 -6.38
CA ILE A 391 -35.65 3.92 -6.22
C ILE A 391 -34.50 4.24 -5.26
N PHE A 392 -34.44 3.56 -4.12
CA PHE A 392 -33.34 3.71 -3.17
C PHE A 392 -32.00 3.29 -3.77
N ALA A 393 -31.95 2.19 -4.52
CA ALA A 393 -30.76 1.69 -5.18
C ALA A 393 -30.20 2.70 -6.21
N ALA A 394 -31.05 3.39 -6.97
CA ALA A 394 -30.62 4.44 -7.90
C ALA A 394 -30.02 5.67 -7.18
N ILE A 395 -30.61 6.06 -6.04
CA ILE A 395 -30.07 7.11 -5.18
C ILE A 395 -28.72 6.64 -4.59
N ALA A 396 -28.68 5.42 -4.06
CA ALA A 396 -27.50 4.81 -3.46
C ALA A 396 -26.36 4.71 -4.46
N TYR A 397 -26.62 4.31 -5.70
CA TYR A 397 -25.64 4.29 -6.78
C TYR A 397 -24.96 5.66 -6.93
N THR A 398 -25.76 6.71 -7.12
CA THR A 398 -25.23 8.05 -7.37
C THR A 398 -24.45 8.59 -6.17
N VAL A 399 -24.99 8.41 -4.96
CA VAL A 399 -24.40 8.92 -3.72
C VAL A 399 -23.14 8.14 -3.34
N LEU A 400 -23.18 6.81 -3.35
CA LEU A 400 -22.03 5.97 -2.99
C LEU A 400 -20.90 6.11 -3.98
N VAL A 401 -21.16 6.12 -5.29
CA VAL A 401 -20.11 6.31 -6.30
C VAL A 401 -19.45 7.68 -6.14
N LYS A 402 -20.22 8.75 -5.92
CA LYS A 402 -19.69 10.10 -5.67
C LYS A 402 -18.84 10.17 -4.38
N LEU A 403 -19.37 9.68 -3.28
CA LEU A 403 -18.69 9.71 -1.98
C LEU A 403 -17.44 8.85 -2.01
N CYS A 404 -17.51 7.65 -2.57
CA CYS A 404 -16.37 6.75 -2.71
C CYS A 404 -15.29 7.33 -3.62
N THR A 405 -15.65 7.92 -4.75
CA THR A 405 -14.69 8.60 -5.63
C THR A 405 -14.00 9.76 -4.89
N THR A 406 -14.76 10.58 -4.16
CA THR A 406 -14.19 11.66 -3.35
C THR A 406 -13.25 11.13 -2.27
N TYR A 407 -13.65 10.06 -1.58
CA TYR A 407 -12.88 9.37 -0.56
C TYR A 407 -11.53 8.86 -1.09
N LEU A 408 -11.54 8.19 -2.25
CA LEU A 408 -10.34 7.62 -2.87
C LEU A 408 -9.40 8.68 -3.47
N LEU A 409 -9.91 9.84 -3.86
CA LEU A 409 -9.12 10.90 -4.50
C LEU A 409 -8.61 11.95 -3.51
N PHE A 410 -9.38 12.28 -2.46
CA PHE A 410 -9.16 13.47 -1.63
C PHE A 410 -9.00 13.21 -0.13
N GLU A 411 -9.56 12.15 0.45
CA GLU A 411 -9.48 11.94 1.90
C GLU A 411 -8.10 11.45 2.35
N ARG A 412 -7.47 12.18 3.28
CA ARG A 412 -6.09 11.97 3.72
C ARG A 412 -5.98 11.68 5.21
N GLN A 413 -4.95 10.91 5.57
CA GLN A 413 -4.45 10.82 6.94
C GLN A 413 -3.63 12.07 7.30
N LYS A 414 -3.29 12.23 8.58
CA LYS A 414 -2.36 13.28 9.05
C LYS A 414 -0.99 13.25 8.34
N THR A 415 -0.59 12.08 7.84
CA THR A 415 0.64 11.85 7.08
C THR A 415 0.55 12.26 5.60
N LYS A 416 -0.54 12.94 5.19
CA LYS A 416 -0.88 13.32 3.80
C LYS A 416 -1.13 12.15 2.83
N ARG A 417 -1.04 10.89 3.28
CA ARG A 417 -1.39 9.70 2.49
C ARG A 417 -2.90 9.49 2.42
N ILE A 418 -3.36 8.80 1.38
CA ILE A 418 -4.76 8.34 1.29
C ILE A 418 -5.12 7.51 2.51
N ILE A 419 -6.32 7.76 3.04
CA ILE A 419 -6.81 7.12 4.25
C ILE A 419 -7.05 5.62 4.07
N ASP A 420 -7.59 5.20 2.93
CA ASP A 420 -7.82 3.79 2.63
C ASP A 420 -6.50 3.04 2.41
N PRO A 421 -6.28 1.91 3.11
CA PRO A 421 -5.01 1.18 3.02
C PRO A 421 -4.80 0.51 1.65
N VAL A 422 -5.85 0.05 0.98
CA VAL A 422 -5.78 -0.64 -0.32
C VAL A 422 -5.54 0.38 -1.43
N ALA A 423 -6.26 1.50 -1.40
CA ALA A 423 -6.00 2.64 -2.27
C ALA A 423 -4.57 3.15 -2.12
N ASN A 424 -4.14 3.38 -0.88
CA ASN A 424 -2.78 3.82 -0.62
C ASN A 424 -1.74 2.79 -1.14
N PHE A 425 -2.00 1.49 -1.07
CA PHE A 425 -1.13 0.48 -1.66
C PHE A 425 -1.02 0.61 -3.19
N HIS A 426 -2.15 0.63 -3.91
CA HIS A 426 -2.14 0.68 -5.37
C HIS A 426 -1.59 2.02 -5.91
N LEU A 427 -1.94 3.14 -5.28
CA LEU A 427 -1.49 4.46 -5.68
C LEU A 427 0.02 4.67 -5.41
N GLN A 428 0.56 4.12 -4.32
CA GLN A 428 2.02 4.09 -4.09
C GLN A 428 2.77 3.24 -5.14
N ASN A 429 2.06 2.32 -5.79
CA ASN A 429 2.58 1.51 -6.87
C ASN A 429 2.30 2.13 -8.25
N GLY A 430 1.82 3.37 -8.32
CA GLY A 430 1.62 4.11 -9.56
C GLY A 430 0.35 3.76 -10.32
N ALA A 431 -0.59 3.04 -9.71
CA ALA A 431 -1.89 2.83 -10.33
C ALA A 431 -2.72 4.13 -10.36
N GLN A 432 -3.70 4.18 -11.24
CA GLN A 432 -4.75 5.21 -11.26
C GLN A 432 -6.09 4.63 -10.79
N VAL A 433 -6.96 5.47 -10.22
CA VAL A 433 -8.35 5.09 -9.95
C VAL A 433 -9.09 5.02 -11.29
N GLU A 434 -9.43 3.81 -11.73
CA GLU A 434 -10.02 3.60 -13.06
C GLU A 434 -11.55 3.72 -13.03
N SER A 435 -12.19 2.99 -12.11
CA SER A 435 -13.64 3.00 -11.95
C SER A 435 -14.01 2.66 -10.50
N VAL A 436 -15.17 3.17 -10.07
CA VAL A 436 -15.81 2.82 -8.80
C VAL A 436 -17.05 2.00 -9.14
N ASN A 437 -17.07 0.77 -8.66
CA ASN A 437 -18.06 -0.23 -9.04
C ASN A 437 -19.07 -0.43 -7.91
N PHE A 438 -20.32 -0.08 -8.19
CA PHE A 438 -21.43 -0.25 -7.26
C PHE A 438 -21.99 -1.67 -7.32
N ALA A 439 -22.46 -2.19 -6.18
CA ALA A 439 -22.98 -3.56 -6.05
C ALA A 439 -22.02 -4.63 -6.59
N ALA A 440 -20.72 -4.40 -6.40
CA ALA A 440 -19.63 -5.21 -6.93
C ALA A 440 -19.31 -6.42 -6.03
N ASP A 441 -19.48 -6.30 -4.72
CA ASP A 441 -19.31 -7.39 -3.74
C ASP A 441 -20.46 -7.37 -2.71
N MET A 442 -21.52 -8.11 -3.00
CA MET A 442 -22.69 -8.22 -2.12
C MET A 442 -22.53 -9.29 -1.03
N SER A 443 -21.32 -9.82 -0.83
CA SER A 443 -21.04 -10.71 0.29
C SER A 443 -21.19 -9.98 1.63
N PRO A 444 -21.40 -10.70 2.76
CA PRO A 444 -21.44 -10.08 4.08
C PRO A 444 -20.19 -9.25 4.41
N SER A 445 -19.02 -9.65 3.88
CA SER A 445 -17.77 -8.90 4.05
C SER A 445 -17.76 -7.61 3.23
N GLY A 446 -18.13 -7.68 1.95
CA GLY A 446 -18.21 -6.50 1.07
C GLY A 446 -19.20 -5.45 1.58
N LEU A 447 -20.38 -5.89 2.06
CA LEU A 447 -21.37 -5.02 2.69
C LEU A 447 -20.85 -4.38 3.99
N ALA A 448 -20.16 -5.16 4.83
CA ALA A 448 -19.60 -4.65 6.09
C ALA A 448 -18.45 -3.65 5.89
N GLN A 449 -17.70 -3.76 4.78
CA GLN A 449 -16.54 -2.92 4.48
C GLN A 449 -16.91 -1.62 3.76
N SER A 450 -17.73 -1.73 2.71
CA SER A 450 -17.95 -0.63 1.75
C SER A 450 -19.35 -0.61 1.13
N PHE A 451 -20.34 -1.25 1.76
CA PHE A 451 -21.70 -1.37 1.21
C PHE A 451 -21.72 -2.03 -0.18
N GLY A 452 -20.78 -2.94 -0.41
CA GLY A 452 -20.62 -3.65 -1.68
C GLY A 452 -19.99 -2.84 -2.81
N VAL A 453 -19.41 -1.67 -2.51
CA VAL A 453 -18.64 -0.90 -3.50
C VAL A 453 -17.20 -1.45 -3.59
N MET A 454 -16.74 -1.68 -4.82
CA MET A 454 -15.33 -2.01 -5.13
C MET A 454 -14.74 -0.97 -6.08
N VAL A 455 -13.45 -1.07 -6.36
CA VAL A 455 -12.72 -0.14 -7.24
C VAL A 455 -11.81 -0.91 -8.17
N ASN A 456 -11.75 -0.49 -9.44
CA ASN A 456 -10.67 -0.91 -10.33
C ASN A 456 -9.51 0.08 -10.25
N TYR A 457 -8.30 -0.41 -9.99
CA TYR A 457 -7.07 0.36 -10.17
C TYR A 457 -6.36 -0.08 -11.44
N LYS A 458 -6.04 0.85 -12.35
CA LYS A 458 -5.35 0.55 -13.60
C LYS A 458 -3.85 0.81 -13.50
N TYR A 459 -3.05 -0.14 -13.98
CA TYR A 459 -1.60 -0.06 -14.07
C TYR A 459 -1.16 0.18 -15.51
N SER A 460 -0.73 1.42 -15.79
CA SER A 460 -0.18 1.81 -17.09
C SER A 460 1.35 1.75 -17.04
N MET A 461 1.95 0.73 -17.67
CA MET A 461 3.40 0.47 -17.58
C MET A 461 4.28 1.64 -18.05
N ASN A 462 3.82 2.43 -19.02
CA ASN A 462 4.59 3.55 -19.58
C ASN A 462 4.83 4.71 -18.59
N ILE A 463 4.00 4.82 -17.56
CA ILE A 463 3.95 6.00 -16.67
C ILE A 463 3.98 5.66 -15.19
N VAL A 464 3.99 4.36 -14.85
CA VAL A 464 3.80 3.87 -13.48
C VAL A 464 4.82 4.47 -12.50
N ASP A 465 6.06 4.70 -12.94
CA ASP A 465 7.08 5.35 -12.13
C ASP A 465 6.75 6.81 -11.85
N THR A 466 6.25 7.52 -12.87
CA THR A 466 5.88 8.94 -12.75
C THR A 466 4.72 9.11 -11.78
N THR A 467 3.64 8.33 -11.92
CA THR A 467 2.49 8.38 -11.02
C THR A 467 2.87 7.96 -9.61
N SER A 468 3.69 6.92 -9.45
CA SER A 468 4.22 6.43 -8.17
C SER A 468 5.03 7.50 -7.43
N ILE A 469 5.96 8.17 -8.11
CA ILE A 469 6.77 9.26 -7.55
C ILE A 469 5.87 10.44 -7.17
N SER A 470 4.92 10.79 -8.04
CA SER A 470 4.02 11.93 -7.82
C SER A 470 3.13 11.71 -6.59
N TYR A 471 2.62 10.49 -6.40
CA TYR A 471 1.86 10.13 -5.20
C TYR A 471 2.76 10.18 -3.95
N LYS A 472 3.95 9.57 -3.99
CA LYS A 472 4.85 9.50 -2.83
C LYS A 472 5.36 10.87 -2.36
N ARG A 473 5.58 11.81 -3.28
CA ARG A 473 6.10 13.16 -2.97
C ARG A 473 4.99 14.15 -2.64
N GLU A 474 3.93 14.17 -3.44
CA GLU A 474 2.93 15.24 -3.44
C GLU A 474 1.52 14.75 -3.09
N SER A 475 1.35 13.45 -2.87
CA SER A 475 0.04 12.83 -2.60
C SER A 475 -0.97 13.09 -3.70
N THR A 476 -0.49 13.18 -4.94
CA THR A 476 -1.28 13.35 -6.15
C THR A 476 -1.81 12.00 -6.62
N VAL A 477 -3.09 11.95 -7.00
CA VAL A 477 -3.79 10.70 -7.36
C VAL A 477 -4.22 10.78 -8.82
N ALA A 478 -3.81 9.83 -9.64
CA ALA A 478 -4.30 9.74 -11.02
C ALA A 478 -5.69 9.11 -11.07
N LEU A 479 -6.54 9.61 -11.97
CA LEU A 479 -7.90 9.10 -12.18
C LEU A 479 -8.23 8.95 -13.67
N SER A 480 -9.16 8.04 -13.97
CA SER A 480 -9.72 7.89 -15.31
C SER A 480 -10.60 9.10 -15.66
N PRO A 481 -10.57 9.58 -16.92
CA PRO A 481 -11.51 10.58 -17.42
C PRO A 481 -12.99 10.19 -17.28
N MET A 482 -13.29 8.89 -17.12
CA MET A 482 -14.66 8.42 -16.90
C MET A 482 -15.23 8.82 -15.53
N LEU A 483 -14.37 9.11 -14.55
CA LEU A 483 -14.78 9.58 -13.23
C LEU A 483 -15.01 11.09 -13.18
N LEU A 484 -14.63 11.85 -14.21
CA LEU A 484 -14.80 13.31 -14.24
C LEU A 484 -16.24 13.76 -13.97
N PRO A 485 -17.29 13.18 -14.58
CA PRO A 485 -18.67 13.60 -14.30
C PRO A 485 -19.14 13.35 -12.86
N VAL A 486 -18.44 12.48 -12.12
CA VAL A 486 -18.76 12.15 -10.73
C VAL A 486 -18.23 13.22 -9.77
N VAL A 487 -17.07 13.79 -10.07
CA VAL A 487 -16.38 14.78 -9.22
C VAL A 487 -16.52 16.22 -9.72
N TRP A 488 -16.85 16.39 -11.00
CA TRP A 488 -17.01 17.68 -11.66
C TRP A 488 -18.38 17.77 -12.31
N TYR A 489 -19.17 18.76 -11.88
CA TYR A 489 -20.61 18.85 -12.18
C TYR A 489 -20.96 19.88 -13.25
N THR A 490 -20.01 20.72 -13.68
CA THR A 490 -20.23 21.72 -14.74
C THR A 490 -19.69 21.20 -16.07
N ASP A 491 -20.31 21.60 -17.20
CA ASP A 491 -19.70 21.29 -18.50
C ASP A 491 -18.38 22.05 -18.65
N ASN A 492 -17.34 21.36 -19.12
CA ASN A 492 -16.03 21.93 -19.32
C ASN A 492 -15.41 21.41 -20.62
N ALA A 493 -14.97 22.35 -21.47
CA ALA A 493 -14.45 22.03 -22.80
C ALA A 493 -13.21 21.11 -22.76
N PHE A 494 -12.30 21.31 -21.80
CA PHE A 494 -11.13 20.44 -21.64
C PHE A 494 -11.54 19.03 -21.25
N PHE A 495 -12.42 18.88 -20.26
CA PHE A 495 -12.89 17.55 -19.85
C PHE A 495 -13.68 16.83 -20.94
N ARG A 496 -14.48 17.55 -21.74
CA ARG A 496 -15.11 16.97 -22.95
C ARG A 496 -14.06 16.48 -23.95
N ALA A 497 -13.05 17.29 -24.25
CA ALA A 497 -11.99 16.91 -25.18
C ALA A 497 -11.17 15.72 -24.67
N ILE A 498 -10.79 15.71 -23.38
CA ILE A 498 -10.04 14.59 -22.75
C ILE A 498 -10.84 13.29 -22.85
N ARG A 499 -12.13 13.32 -22.54
CA ARG A 499 -13.00 12.13 -22.64
C ARG A 499 -13.20 11.67 -24.08
N ARG A 500 -13.37 12.60 -25.03
CA ARG A 500 -13.55 12.29 -26.46
C ARG A 500 -12.29 11.67 -27.07
N ILE A 501 -11.13 12.25 -26.76
CA ILE A 501 -9.84 11.79 -27.29
C ILE A 501 -9.39 10.49 -26.62
N ASN A 502 -9.67 10.35 -25.32
CA ASN A 502 -9.34 9.17 -24.51
C ASN A 502 -7.89 8.68 -24.70
N ASN A 503 -6.95 9.63 -24.77
CA ASN A 503 -5.53 9.32 -24.96
C ASN A 503 -4.92 8.86 -23.64
N GLN A 504 -4.25 7.72 -23.67
CA GLN A 504 -3.66 7.10 -22.48
C GLN A 504 -2.55 7.92 -21.83
N ASP A 505 -1.97 8.89 -22.55
CA ASP A 505 -0.87 9.74 -22.08
C ASP A 505 -1.35 11.11 -21.57
N ILE A 506 -2.66 11.36 -21.52
CA ILE A 506 -3.22 12.59 -20.95
C ILE A 506 -3.81 12.25 -19.58
N HIS A 507 -3.19 12.76 -18.52
CA HIS A 507 -3.56 12.42 -17.16
C HIS A 507 -4.33 13.54 -16.48
N VAL A 508 -5.43 13.15 -15.86
CA VAL A 508 -6.09 13.98 -14.85
C VAL A 508 -5.58 13.52 -13.50
N LEU A 509 -5.12 14.47 -12.69
CA LEU A 509 -4.59 14.24 -11.36
C LEU A 509 -5.47 14.96 -10.34
N ALA A 510 -5.63 14.36 -9.16
CA ALA A 510 -6.34 14.92 -8.03
C ALA A 510 -5.38 15.22 -6.88
N ARG A 511 -5.57 16.36 -6.23
CA ARG A 511 -4.84 16.76 -5.03
C ARG A 511 -5.73 17.55 -4.09
N GLN A 512 -5.50 17.35 -2.80
CA GLN A 512 -6.10 18.16 -1.75
C GLN A 512 -5.13 19.29 -1.36
N TYR A 513 -5.67 20.49 -1.21
CA TYR A 513 -4.94 21.66 -0.70
C TYR A 513 -5.57 22.10 0.62
N THR A 514 -4.75 22.32 1.64
CA THR A 514 -5.23 22.82 2.94
C THR A 514 -5.22 24.35 2.96
N LYS A 515 -6.00 24.95 3.86
CA LYS A 515 -6.06 26.40 4.06
C LYS A 515 -4.66 27.03 4.14
N GLY A 516 -4.42 28.04 3.30
CA GLY A 516 -3.15 28.78 3.22
C GLY A 516 -2.13 28.19 2.24
N GLU A 517 -2.34 26.98 1.73
CA GLU A 517 -1.45 26.42 0.71
C GLU A 517 -1.61 27.17 -0.61
N THR A 518 -0.48 27.56 -1.21
CA THR A 518 -0.43 28.20 -2.52
C THR A 518 -0.50 27.15 -3.62
N ILE A 519 -1.48 27.29 -4.52
CA ILE A 519 -1.68 26.42 -5.68
C ILE A 519 -0.86 26.95 -6.86
N LEU A 520 -0.98 28.24 -7.14
CA LEU A 520 -0.23 28.95 -8.17
C LEU A 520 0.51 30.13 -7.56
N ARG A 521 1.76 30.39 -7.99
CA ARG A 521 2.54 31.56 -7.57
C ARG A 521 2.74 32.52 -8.73
N ARG A 522 2.50 33.82 -8.50
CA ARG A 522 2.80 34.86 -9.50
C ARG A 522 4.26 34.76 -9.97
N GLY A 523 4.46 34.84 -11.27
CA GLY A 523 5.77 34.80 -11.93
C GLY A 523 6.34 33.40 -12.17
N GLN A 524 5.69 32.33 -11.70
CA GLN A 524 6.13 30.97 -12.03
C GLN A 524 5.77 30.61 -13.48
N ILE A 525 6.51 29.66 -14.05
CA ILE A 525 6.19 29.05 -15.34
C ILE A 525 4.89 28.23 -15.16
N PRO A 526 3.91 28.33 -16.08
CA PRO A 526 2.67 27.57 -15.98
C PRO A 526 2.95 26.07 -15.95
N ASP A 527 2.48 25.40 -14.91
CA ASP A 527 2.78 24.00 -14.61
C ASP A 527 1.59 23.06 -14.85
N ALA A 528 0.37 23.55 -14.70
CA ALA A 528 -0.85 22.82 -14.96
C ALA A 528 -2.07 23.74 -15.15
N VAL A 529 -3.14 23.17 -15.69
CA VAL A 529 -4.49 23.74 -15.62
C VAL A 529 -5.23 23.10 -14.45
N TYR A 530 -5.86 23.91 -13.62
CA TYR A 530 -6.48 23.49 -12.37
C TYR A 530 -8.01 23.67 -12.40
N PHE A 531 -8.72 22.74 -11.77
CA PHE A 531 -10.17 22.65 -11.71
C PHE A 531 -10.61 22.46 -10.26
N LEU A 532 -11.25 23.47 -9.67
CA LEU A 532 -11.65 23.47 -8.26
C LEU A 532 -12.96 22.71 -8.04
N CYS A 533 -12.90 21.46 -7.59
CA CYS A 533 -14.07 20.61 -7.38
C CYS A 533 -14.81 20.93 -6.09
N PHE A 534 -14.08 21.34 -5.04
CA PHE A 534 -14.64 21.68 -3.73
C PHE A 534 -13.81 22.78 -3.07
N GLY A 535 -14.46 23.56 -2.21
CA GLY A 535 -13.86 24.68 -1.47
C GLY A 535 -13.81 25.98 -2.28
N SER A 536 -13.02 26.93 -1.80
CA SER A 536 -12.83 28.23 -2.41
C SER A 536 -11.36 28.65 -2.35
N VAL A 537 -10.92 29.36 -3.39
CA VAL A 537 -9.55 29.89 -3.48
C VAL A 537 -9.60 31.41 -3.59
N HIS A 538 -8.58 32.05 -3.02
CA HIS A 538 -8.36 33.48 -3.15
C HIS A 538 -7.28 33.74 -4.21
N VAL A 539 -7.57 34.65 -5.14
CA VAL A 539 -6.62 35.12 -6.16
C VAL A 539 -6.08 36.48 -5.73
N GLU A 540 -4.75 36.60 -5.65
CA GLU A 540 -4.06 37.83 -5.25
C GLU A 540 -4.08 38.91 -6.35
N THR A 541 -5.27 39.43 -6.63
CA THR A 541 -5.55 40.58 -7.51
C THR A 541 -5.87 41.83 -6.68
N ILE A 542 -5.90 43.00 -7.32
CA ILE A 542 -6.41 44.24 -6.74
C ILE A 542 -7.64 44.67 -7.57
N PRO A 543 -8.87 44.63 -7.01
CA PRO A 543 -9.24 44.09 -5.70
C PRO A 543 -9.11 42.57 -5.63
N LYS A 544 -9.05 42.04 -4.41
CA LYS A 544 -8.95 40.61 -4.12
C LYS A 544 -10.16 39.84 -4.66
N CYS A 545 -9.93 38.82 -5.48
CA CYS A 545 -10.99 37.99 -6.05
C CYS A 545 -11.08 36.63 -5.31
N ILE A 546 -12.29 36.07 -5.20
CA ILE A 546 -12.54 34.73 -4.66
C ILE A 546 -13.15 33.89 -5.77
N LEU A 547 -12.53 32.75 -6.06
CA LEU A 547 -13.07 31.78 -7.00
C LEU A 547 -13.77 30.65 -6.22
N PRO A 548 -15.08 30.42 -6.47
CA PRO A 548 -15.80 29.30 -5.87
C PRO A 548 -15.46 27.98 -6.58
N HIS A 549 -15.79 26.85 -5.94
CA HIS A 549 -15.84 25.55 -6.63
C HIS A 549 -16.63 25.62 -7.95
N GLY A 550 -16.22 24.82 -8.94
CA GLY A 550 -16.66 24.93 -10.33
C GLY A 550 -15.79 25.86 -11.19
N SER A 551 -14.86 26.60 -10.59
CA SER A 551 -13.93 27.47 -11.32
C SER A 551 -12.73 26.71 -11.90
N THR A 552 -12.26 27.18 -13.06
CA THR A 552 -11.00 26.76 -13.69
C THR A 552 -9.99 27.91 -13.63
N PHE A 553 -8.70 27.61 -13.44
CA PHE A 553 -7.64 28.60 -13.42
C PHE A 553 -6.29 28.03 -13.89
N GLY A 554 -5.40 28.90 -14.37
CA GLY A 554 -4.11 28.53 -15.00
C GLY A 554 -4.23 28.05 -16.46
N ASP A 555 -5.47 27.92 -16.96
CA ASP A 555 -5.82 27.61 -18.35
C ASP A 555 -5.27 28.64 -19.34
N ILE A 556 -5.47 29.93 -19.07
CA ILE A 556 -5.01 31.02 -19.93
C ILE A 556 -3.49 30.96 -20.11
N GLU A 557 -2.75 30.86 -19.00
CA GLU A 557 -1.29 30.83 -19.00
C GLU A 557 -0.73 29.60 -19.70
N VAL A 558 -1.35 28.43 -19.51
CA VAL A 558 -0.94 27.20 -20.21
C VAL A 558 -1.22 27.27 -21.71
N VAL A 559 -2.40 27.75 -22.12
CA VAL A 559 -2.80 27.82 -23.54
C VAL A 559 -1.96 28.82 -24.33
N LEU A 560 -1.60 29.94 -23.70
CA LEU A 560 -0.84 31.02 -24.33
C LEU A 560 0.67 30.92 -24.13
N GLY A 561 1.14 30.12 -23.16
CA GLY A 561 2.56 30.03 -22.81
C GLY A 561 3.08 31.25 -22.06
N GLU A 562 2.21 31.95 -21.31
CA GLU A 562 2.57 33.14 -20.54
C GLU A 562 2.89 32.78 -19.07
N PRO A 563 3.73 33.54 -18.35
CA PRO A 563 3.94 33.34 -16.91
C PRO A 563 2.67 33.55 -16.09
N VAL A 564 2.55 32.84 -14.96
CA VAL A 564 1.42 32.94 -14.04
C VAL A 564 1.25 34.38 -13.53
N ARG A 565 0.08 34.98 -13.80
CA ARG A 565 -0.15 36.40 -13.53
C ARG A 565 -0.47 36.69 -12.06
N PHE A 566 -1.16 35.77 -11.39
CA PHE A 566 -1.65 35.94 -10.03
C PHE A 566 -1.36 34.71 -9.18
N SER A 567 -1.09 34.93 -7.89
CA SER A 567 -1.04 33.82 -6.95
C SER A 567 -2.45 33.35 -6.61
N VAL A 568 -2.63 32.04 -6.51
CA VAL A 568 -3.90 31.41 -6.11
C VAL A 568 -3.66 30.62 -4.84
N ILE A 569 -4.38 30.94 -3.76
CA ILE A 569 -4.18 30.39 -2.42
C ILE A 569 -5.49 29.75 -1.93
N ALA A 570 -5.40 28.55 -1.38
CA ALA A 570 -6.55 27.86 -0.80
C ALA A 570 -7.07 28.61 0.45
N ARG A 571 -8.34 28.99 0.46
CA ARG A 571 -8.98 29.66 1.61
C ARG A 571 -9.41 28.67 2.69
N GLU A 572 -9.71 27.46 2.26
CA GLU A 572 -10.18 26.34 3.06
C GLU A 572 -9.64 25.03 2.50
N LEU A 573 -10.22 23.89 2.91
CA LEU A 573 -9.90 22.61 2.30
C LEU A 573 -10.43 22.57 0.86
N CYS A 574 -9.52 22.51 -0.11
CA CYS A 574 -9.87 22.49 -1.53
C CYS A 574 -9.59 21.12 -2.14
N HIS A 575 -10.54 20.61 -2.92
CA HIS A 575 -10.35 19.45 -3.77
C HIS A 575 -10.11 19.96 -5.19
N VAL A 576 -8.93 19.69 -5.73
CA VAL A 576 -8.50 20.24 -7.01
C VAL A 576 -8.10 19.11 -7.93
N LEU A 577 -8.70 19.09 -9.12
CA LEU A 577 -8.18 18.31 -10.23
C LEU A 577 -7.23 19.19 -11.04
N PHE A 578 -6.25 18.59 -11.68
CA PHE A 578 -5.35 19.31 -12.56
C PHE A 578 -4.81 18.41 -13.67
N VAL A 579 -4.50 19.03 -14.80
CA VAL A 579 -3.85 18.40 -15.94
C VAL A 579 -2.54 19.14 -16.17
N ARG A 580 -1.42 18.42 -16.14
CA ARG A 580 -0.07 19.01 -16.25
C ARG A 580 0.09 19.74 -17.58
N ASN A 581 0.92 20.77 -17.60
CA ASN A 581 1.18 21.57 -18.79
C ASN A 581 1.60 20.67 -19.98
N LYS A 582 2.52 19.71 -19.78
CA LYS A 582 2.92 18.73 -20.81
C LYS A 582 1.72 18.01 -21.43
N ASP A 583 0.82 17.51 -20.60
CA ASP A 583 -0.35 16.72 -21.01
C ASP A 583 -1.40 17.64 -21.66
N MET A 584 -1.52 18.88 -21.18
CA MET A 584 -2.38 19.91 -21.75
C MET A 584 -1.89 20.36 -23.14
N GLN A 585 -0.59 20.59 -23.33
CA GLN A 585 -0.04 20.89 -24.67
C GLN A 585 -0.35 19.76 -25.66
N ARG A 586 -0.25 18.51 -25.20
CA ARG A 586 -0.63 17.36 -26.01
C ARG A 586 -2.12 17.37 -26.32
N LEU A 587 -2.98 17.67 -25.36
CA LEU A 587 -4.42 17.83 -25.62
C LEU A 587 -4.68 18.92 -26.67
N LEU A 588 -4.04 20.09 -26.54
CA LEU A 588 -4.18 21.21 -27.48
C LEU A 588 -3.67 20.88 -28.89
N SER A 589 -2.65 20.03 -29.03
CA SER A 589 -2.22 19.54 -30.35
C SER A 589 -3.23 18.58 -31.00
N LEU A 590 -3.99 17.83 -30.19
CA LEU A 590 -4.98 16.87 -30.67
C LEU A 590 -6.38 17.50 -30.85
N ALA A 591 -6.66 18.60 -30.16
CA ALA A 591 -7.88 19.38 -30.23
C ALA A 591 -7.54 20.89 -30.36
N PRO A 592 -7.07 21.34 -31.52
CA PRO A 592 -6.66 22.73 -31.75
C PRO A 592 -7.81 23.73 -31.58
N GLU A 593 -9.08 23.29 -31.72
CA GLU A 593 -10.27 24.11 -31.50
C GLU A 593 -10.33 24.71 -30.08
N LEU A 594 -9.75 24.04 -29.09
CA LEU A 594 -9.67 24.54 -27.72
C LEU A 594 -8.83 25.82 -27.67
N LYS A 595 -7.70 25.86 -28.38
CA LYS A 595 -6.82 27.03 -28.42
C LYS A 595 -7.50 28.22 -29.10
N THR A 596 -8.23 27.98 -30.19
CA THR A 596 -8.95 29.01 -30.93
C THR A 596 -10.02 29.68 -30.07
N SER A 597 -10.75 28.92 -29.25
CA SER A 597 -11.78 29.46 -28.35
C SER A 597 -11.22 30.47 -27.34
N TYR A 598 -10.02 30.21 -26.79
CA TYR A 598 -9.37 31.12 -25.84
C TYR A 598 -8.81 32.38 -26.49
N ILE A 599 -8.32 32.28 -27.73
CA ILE A 599 -7.83 33.43 -28.49
C ILE A 599 -8.99 34.36 -28.85
N GLN A 600 -10.15 33.80 -29.23
CA GLN A 600 -11.35 34.56 -29.55
C GLN A 600 -11.98 35.24 -28.33
N CYS A 601 -11.95 34.64 -27.14
CA CYS A 601 -12.44 35.28 -25.91
C CYS A 601 -11.53 36.41 -25.37
N ARG A 602 -10.32 36.58 -25.92
CA ARG A 602 -9.36 37.62 -25.53
C ARG A 602 -9.45 38.88 -26.40
N LEU A 603 -10.02 38.75 -27.60
CA LEU A 603 -10.38 39.84 -28.52
C LEU A 603 -11.79 40.33 -28.20
#